data_AF-A0A5D0EPT2-F1
#
_entry.id   AF-A0A5D0EPT2-F1
#
_cell.length_a   1.000
_cell.length_b   1.000
_cell.length_c   1.000
_cell.angle_alpha   90.00
_cell.angle_beta   90.00
_cell.angle_gamma   90.00
#
_symmetry.space_group_name_H-M   'P 1'
#
loop_
_entity.id
_entity.type
_entity.pdbx_description
1 polymer ?
#
loop_
_entity_poly.entity_id
_entity_poly.type
_entity_poly.pdbx_seq_one_letter_code
_entity_poly.pdbx_strand_id
1 'polypeptide(L)'
;MKSRDIMYLSGLLENDCKNIPTFSRPLDESERIIYKGFFPNLNLSTAKATSISTECYNCVAWTLGITDDWLWPEFHAYTTDKDTTLEDFDKFYKKMGFVRAASDKEAHITAWGNTTPEGKLYMTHASVTYPDYQGQWESKLGKFIRMKHDPNDLQGNSYGRRVAYYKKSTTQDLLQTRLRLIKERRPVTYDEAIKLNRKLVMLPKALIDSFDNKYEFWKETWGDSSDVLATFSSNPTTFKLSNEYQELVKLGKNSDILPLIVLRLLFFKNDFFALQLYDELQANKSLVVEYDDNFHLLEGEKGRAHLTVKKYISSL
;
A
#
# COMPACT_ATOMS: atom_id res chain seq x y z
N MET A 1 -15.18 -12.01 -27.55
CA MET A 1 -15.46 -12.59 -26.22
C MET A 1 -16.64 -11.85 -25.63
N LYS A 2 -17.67 -12.57 -25.17
CA LYS A 2 -18.93 -11.95 -24.70
C LYS A 2 -18.68 -11.38 -23.31
N SER A 3 -19.28 -10.22 -23.02
CA SER A 3 -19.25 -9.49 -21.73
C SER A 3 -19.50 -10.34 -20.46
N ARG A 4 -20.00 -11.57 -20.60
CA ARG A 4 -20.17 -12.54 -19.51
C ARG A 4 -18.86 -13.21 -19.02
N ASP A 5 -17.83 -13.30 -19.86
CA ASP A 5 -16.61 -14.05 -19.50
C ASP A 5 -15.68 -13.27 -18.56
N ILE A 6 -15.74 -11.93 -18.58
CA ILE A 6 -14.95 -11.04 -17.69
C ILE A 6 -15.46 -11.17 -16.24
N MET A 7 -16.75 -11.41 -16.05
CA MET A 7 -17.36 -11.49 -14.72
C MET A 7 -16.98 -12.80 -13.99
N TYR A 8 -16.72 -13.88 -14.73
CA TYR A 8 -16.44 -15.20 -14.15
C TYR A 8 -14.98 -15.42 -13.74
N LEU A 9 -14.03 -14.65 -14.29
CA LEU A 9 -12.60 -14.78 -13.93
C LEU A 9 -12.24 -14.05 -12.61
N SER A 10 -13.07 -13.13 -12.14
CA SER A 10 -12.86 -12.43 -10.85
C SER A 10 -13.12 -13.30 -9.61
N GLY A 11 -13.74 -14.48 -9.78
CA GLY A 11 -14.18 -15.34 -8.69
C GLY A 11 -13.20 -16.43 -8.25
N LEU A 12 -12.04 -16.57 -8.88
CA LEU A 12 -11.10 -17.64 -8.60
C LEU A 12 -9.73 -17.04 -8.26
N LEU A 13 -9.42 -17.04 -6.95
CA LEU A 13 -8.16 -16.60 -6.30
C LEU A 13 -8.05 -15.11 -5.90
N GLU A 14 -9.12 -14.48 -5.43
CA GLU A 14 -8.93 -13.30 -4.57
C GLU A 14 -8.41 -13.76 -3.20
N ASN A 15 -7.17 -13.38 -2.85
CA ASN A 15 -6.68 -13.41 -1.47
C ASN A 15 -7.68 -12.64 -0.60
N ASP A 16 -8.55 -13.35 0.11
CA ASP A 16 -9.49 -12.74 1.01
C ASP A 16 -8.68 -12.08 2.14
N CYS A 17 -8.54 -10.76 2.07
CA CYS A 17 -7.85 -9.96 3.10
C CYS A 17 -8.59 -9.94 4.45
N LYS A 18 -9.66 -10.73 4.56
CA LYS A 18 -10.39 -10.98 5.80
C LYS A 18 -9.71 -12.12 6.56
N ASN A 19 -9.67 -11.99 7.89
CA ASN A 19 -9.19 -13.04 8.80
C ASN A 19 -7.70 -13.41 8.62
N ILE A 20 -6.84 -12.42 8.40
CA ILE A 20 -5.39 -12.65 8.39
C ILE A 20 -4.96 -13.16 9.78
N PRO A 21 -4.35 -14.36 9.85
CA PRO A 21 -4.06 -15.00 11.12
C PRO A 21 -3.01 -14.22 11.91
N THR A 22 -3.19 -14.16 13.22
CA THR A 22 -2.20 -13.67 14.17
C THR A 22 -1.70 -14.85 15.00
N PHE A 23 -0.39 -15.03 15.02
CA PHE A 23 0.28 -16.08 15.79
C PHE A 23 1.61 -15.57 16.33
N SER A 24 2.39 -16.43 17.00
CA SER A 24 3.78 -16.14 17.34
C SER A 24 4.56 -17.44 17.36
N ARG A 25 5.42 -17.64 16.35
CA ARG A 25 6.32 -18.79 16.27
C ARG A 25 7.74 -18.36 15.90
N PRO A 26 8.78 -19.14 16.25
CA PRO A 26 10.11 -18.94 15.67
C PRO A 26 10.05 -18.96 14.14
N LEU A 27 11.02 -18.29 13.51
CA LEU A 27 11.23 -18.40 12.07
C LEU A 27 11.65 -19.84 11.72
N ASP A 28 11.07 -20.40 10.66
CA ASP A 28 11.51 -21.68 10.11
C ASP A 28 12.86 -21.54 9.37
N GLU A 29 13.43 -22.65 8.91
CA GLU A 29 14.75 -22.65 8.28
C GLU A 29 14.81 -21.79 7.00
N SER A 30 13.75 -21.82 6.18
CA SER A 30 13.68 -21.05 4.94
C SER A 30 13.56 -19.55 5.23
N GLU A 31 12.67 -19.19 6.18
CA GLU A 31 12.51 -17.82 6.65
C GLU A 31 13.80 -17.28 7.25
N ARG A 32 14.52 -18.09 8.05
CA ARG A 32 15.81 -17.72 8.63
C ARG A 32 16.83 -17.38 7.56
N ILE A 33 16.97 -18.21 6.53
CA ILE A 33 17.91 -17.97 5.42
C ILE A 33 17.53 -16.69 4.67
N ILE A 34 16.26 -16.59 4.27
CA ILE A 34 15.76 -15.47 3.46
C ILE A 34 15.89 -14.14 4.23
N TYR A 35 15.34 -14.04 5.43
CA TYR A 35 15.33 -12.77 6.17
C TYR A 35 16.69 -12.40 6.73
N LYS A 36 17.57 -13.36 7.06
CA LYS A 36 18.95 -13.03 7.43
C LYS A 36 19.75 -12.48 6.24
N GLY A 37 19.47 -12.96 5.03
CA GLY A 37 20.05 -12.42 3.80
C GLY A 37 19.65 -10.96 3.56
N PHE A 38 18.40 -10.61 3.81
CA PHE A 38 17.91 -9.23 3.67
C PHE A 38 18.28 -8.31 4.84
N PHE A 39 18.30 -8.86 6.05
CA PHE A 39 18.56 -8.15 7.29
C PHE A 39 19.73 -8.80 8.04
N PRO A 40 20.99 -8.42 7.72
CA PRO A 40 22.17 -9.04 8.33
C PRO A 40 22.22 -8.91 9.85
N ASN A 41 21.57 -7.89 10.41
CA ASN A 41 21.50 -7.66 11.86
C ASN A 41 20.41 -8.48 12.56
N LEU A 42 19.52 -9.16 11.83
CA LEU A 42 18.38 -9.87 12.40
C LEU A 42 18.82 -10.94 13.40
N ASN A 43 18.34 -10.83 14.64
CA ASN A 43 18.59 -11.80 15.68
C ASN A 43 17.63 -12.99 15.55
N LEU A 44 18.11 -14.08 14.92
CA LEU A 44 17.31 -15.28 14.66
C LEU A 44 16.87 -16.04 15.92
N SER A 45 17.41 -15.70 17.10
CA SER A 45 17.03 -16.32 18.37
C SER A 45 15.80 -15.67 19.01
N THR A 46 15.58 -14.38 18.74
CA THR A 46 14.50 -13.57 19.33
C THR A 46 13.42 -13.21 18.31
N ALA A 47 13.75 -13.23 17.01
CA ALA A 47 12.82 -12.98 15.92
C ALA A 47 11.72 -14.04 15.84
N LYS A 48 10.48 -13.60 15.64
CA LYS A 48 9.30 -14.48 15.54
C LYS A 48 8.38 -14.04 14.43
N ALA A 49 7.94 -14.98 13.59
CA ALA A 49 6.85 -14.75 12.67
C ALA A 49 5.54 -14.61 13.44
N THR A 50 4.74 -13.60 13.09
CA THR A 50 3.47 -13.30 13.75
C THR A 50 2.26 -13.20 12.83
N SER A 51 2.48 -13.35 11.53
CA SER A 51 1.45 -13.48 10.48
C SER A 51 2.04 -14.19 9.26
N ILE A 52 1.17 -14.68 8.38
CA ILE A 52 1.53 -15.16 7.05
C ILE A 52 1.98 -14.01 6.13
N SER A 53 2.67 -14.37 5.04
CA SER A 53 2.90 -13.49 3.88
C SER A 53 1.59 -13.15 3.18
N THR A 54 1.41 -11.88 2.83
CA THR A 54 0.18 -11.32 2.23
C THR A 54 0.42 -9.90 1.74
N GLU A 55 -0.26 -9.52 0.66
CA GLU A 55 -0.23 -8.17 0.07
C GLU A 55 -1.38 -7.27 0.59
N CYS A 56 -2.18 -7.78 1.51
CA CYS A 56 -3.40 -7.12 1.96
C CYS A 56 -3.19 -5.83 2.75
N TYR A 57 -2.04 -5.67 3.39
CA TYR A 57 -1.71 -4.52 4.22
C TYR A 57 -0.19 -4.33 4.32
N ASN A 58 0.22 -3.11 4.65
CA ASN A 58 1.60 -2.75 4.87
C ASN A 58 1.90 -2.45 6.34
N CYS A 59 3.15 -2.09 6.62
CA CYS A 59 3.62 -1.79 7.97
C CYS A 59 2.89 -0.62 8.64
N VAL A 60 2.55 0.44 7.88
CA VAL A 60 1.88 1.62 8.40
C VAL A 60 0.44 1.28 8.78
N ALA A 61 -0.27 0.51 7.94
CA ALA A 61 -1.58 -0.03 8.28
C ALA A 61 -1.51 -0.90 9.56
N TRP A 62 -0.48 -1.74 9.67
CA TRP A 62 -0.28 -2.58 10.86
C TRP A 62 -0.12 -1.78 12.15
N THR A 63 0.55 -0.62 12.12
CA THR A 63 0.70 0.21 13.32
C THR A 63 -0.63 0.71 13.91
N LEU A 64 -1.70 0.69 13.11
CA LEU A 64 -3.06 1.06 13.51
C LEU A 64 -3.98 -0.17 13.70
N GLY A 65 -3.43 -1.39 13.60
CA GLY A 65 -4.19 -2.64 13.68
C GLY A 65 -5.02 -2.95 12.43
N ILE A 66 -4.72 -2.32 11.29
CA ILE A 66 -5.44 -2.53 10.03
C ILE A 66 -4.72 -3.60 9.21
N THR A 67 -5.46 -4.65 8.84
CA THR A 67 -4.92 -5.81 8.10
C THR A 67 -5.57 -6.01 6.73
N ASP A 68 -6.52 -5.17 6.35
CA ASP A 68 -7.30 -5.33 5.12
C ASP A 68 -7.12 -4.19 4.12
N ASP A 69 -6.16 -3.29 4.36
CA ASP A 69 -5.87 -2.13 3.51
C ASP A 69 -4.41 -1.73 3.52
N TRP A 70 -4.04 -0.94 2.52
CA TRP A 70 -2.74 -0.30 2.42
C TRP A 70 -2.86 1.17 2.83
N LEU A 71 -2.08 1.58 3.82
CA LEU A 71 -2.04 2.97 4.28
C LEU A 71 -0.68 3.57 3.99
N TRP A 72 -0.64 4.74 3.37
CA TRP A 72 0.61 5.49 3.24
C TRP A 72 0.33 7.00 3.37
N PRO A 73 1.24 7.79 3.99
CA PRO A 73 1.03 9.24 4.15
C PRO A 73 1.16 10.04 2.84
N GLU A 74 0.25 9.89 1.87
CA GLU A 74 0.32 10.57 0.56
C GLU A 74 -0.35 11.96 0.51
N PHE A 75 0.11 12.88 1.35
CA PHE A 75 -0.46 14.23 1.45
C PHE A 75 -0.20 15.16 0.26
N HIS A 76 0.66 14.76 -0.68
CA HIS A 76 0.99 15.53 -1.87
C HIS A 76 1.41 14.57 -2.99
N ALA A 77 1.48 15.08 -4.22
CA ALA A 77 1.90 14.29 -5.36
C ALA A 77 3.36 13.84 -5.21
N TYR A 78 3.56 12.58 -4.79
CA TYR A 78 4.88 11.97 -4.75
C TYR A 78 5.33 11.58 -6.14
N THR A 79 6.50 12.08 -6.53
CA THR A 79 7.11 11.78 -7.82
C THR A 79 8.03 10.57 -7.73
N THR A 80 8.62 10.35 -6.55
CA THR A 80 9.54 9.25 -6.24
C THR A 80 9.23 8.62 -4.88
N ASP A 81 9.70 7.39 -4.69
CA ASP A 81 9.63 6.66 -3.42
C ASP A 81 10.36 7.37 -2.26
N LYS A 82 11.15 8.40 -2.56
CA LYS A 82 11.97 9.19 -1.64
C LYS A 82 11.35 10.55 -1.30
N ASP A 83 10.09 10.78 -1.67
CA ASP A 83 9.43 12.05 -1.42
C ASP A 83 8.68 12.11 -0.09
N THR A 84 8.25 10.97 0.45
CA THR A 84 7.54 10.94 1.74
C THR A 84 8.45 11.39 2.88
N THR A 85 8.09 12.48 3.52
CA THR A 85 8.90 13.13 4.56
C THR A 85 8.53 12.67 5.96
N LEU A 86 9.38 13.03 6.91
CA LEU A 86 9.08 12.84 8.33
C LEU A 86 7.85 13.64 8.79
N GLU A 87 7.63 14.82 8.20
CA GLU A 87 6.46 15.67 8.49
C GLU A 87 5.16 15.02 8.01
N ASP A 88 5.18 14.30 6.89
CA ASP A 88 4.03 13.53 6.42
C ASP A 88 3.66 12.44 7.44
N PHE A 89 4.65 11.72 7.96
CA PHE A 89 4.42 10.74 9.03
C PHE A 89 3.89 11.40 10.31
N ASP A 90 4.41 12.59 10.69
CA ASP A 90 3.88 13.37 11.81
C ASP A 90 2.41 13.72 11.64
N LYS A 91 2.05 14.27 10.49
CA LYS A 91 0.68 14.67 10.16
C LYS A 91 -0.24 13.46 10.13
N PHE A 92 0.21 12.34 9.55
CA PHE A 92 -0.52 11.08 9.52
C PHE A 92 -0.84 10.58 10.93
N TYR A 93 0.19 10.38 11.76
CA TYR A 93 -0.01 9.84 13.11
C TYR A 93 -0.77 10.79 14.03
N LYS A 94 -0.59 12.11 13.86
CA LYS A 94 -1.41 13.12 14.55
C LYS A 94 -2.90 12.99 14.22
N LYS A 95 -3.26 12.82 12.95
CA LYS A 95 -4.66 12.55 12.53
C LYS A 95 -5.20 11.23 13.11
N MET A 96 -4.34 10.30 13.53
CA MET A 96 -4.70 9.03 14.17
C MET A 96 -4.65 9.06 15.70
N GLY A 97 -4.47 10.24 16.32
CA GLY A 97 -4.47 10.39 17.77
C GLY A 97 -3.12 10.07 18.43
N PHE A 98 -2.02 10.11 17.69
CA PHE A 98 -0.67 9.95 18.22
C PHE A 98 0.10 11.28 18.19
N VAL A 99 1.10 11.39 19.06
CA VAL A 99 2.05 12.52 19.07
C VAL A 99 3.47 11.99 19.21
N ARG A 100 4.47 12.84 18.95
CA ARG A 100 5.88 12.49 19.17
C ARG A 100 6.14 12.02 20.59
N ALA A 101 6.83 10.90 20.72
CA ALA A 101 7.41 10.44 21.97
C ALA A 101 8.86 10.93 22.06
N ALA A 102 9.32 11.22 23.29
CA ALA A 102 10.69 11.67 23.53
C ALA A 102 11.72 10.55 23.38
N SER A 103 11.29 9.29 23.54
CA SER A 103 12.14 8.10 23.41
C SER A 103 11.31 6.87 23.05
N ASP A 104 12.00 5.78 22.72
CA ASP A 104 11.39 4.47 22.48
C ASP A 104 10.68 3.88 23.71
N LYS A 105 11.08 4.26 24.93
CA LYS A 105 10.49 3.76 26.19
C LYS A 105 9.01 4.13 26.37
N GLU A 106 8.58 5.24 25.79
CA GLU A 106 7.19 5.71 25.85
C GLU A 106 6.42 5.45 24.55
N ALA A 107 7.13 4.92 23.55
CA ALA A 107 6.63 4.81 22.19
C ALA A 107 5.74 3.58 22.04
N HIS A 108 4.71 3.74 21.23
CA HIS A 108 3.88 2.65 20.72
C HIS A 108 4.24 2.36 19.26
N ILE A 109 4.73 3.38 18.55
CA ILE A 109 5.10 3.30 17.14
C ILE A 109 6.48 3.91 16.96
N THR A 110 7.31 3.30 16.11
CA THR A 110 8.54 3.89 15.60
C THR A 110 8.40 4.04 14.09
N ALA A 111 8.78 5.19 13.54
CA ALA A 111 8.92 5.34 12.10
C ALA A 111 10.38 5.27 11.68
N TRP A 112 10.58 4.70 10.51
CA TRP A 112 11.87 4.44 9.93
C TRP A 112 12.06 5.26 8.67
N GLY A 113 13.29 5.64 8.42
CA GLY A 113 13.66 6.39 7.24
C GLY A 113 15.11 6.16 6.86
N ASN A 114 15.44 6.59 5.65
CA ASN A 114 16.80 6.59 5.12
C ASN A 114 17.13 7.96 4.53
N THR A 115 18.40 8.19 4.24
CA THR A 115 18.90 9.47 3.76
C THR A 115 19.48 9.28 2.35
N THR A 116 19.08 10.14 1.41
CA THR A 116 19.68 10.15 0.07
C THR A 116 21.16 10.59 0.15
N PRO A 117 21.98 10.35 -0.88
CA PRO A 117 23.36 10.85 -0.91
C PRO A 117 23.47 12.37 -0.69
N GLU A 118 22.44 13.12 -1.08
CA GLU A 118 22.34 14.58 -0.93
C GLU A 118 21.86 15.02 0.47
N GLY A 119 21.60 14.08 1.39
CA GLY A 119 21.21 14.39 2.77
C GLY A 119 19.70 14.49 3.01
N LYS A 120 18.84 14.21 2.03
CA LYS A 120 17.38 14.25 2.21
C LYS A 120 16.90 13.01 2.98
N LEU A 121 16.29 13.21 4.14
CA LEU A 121 15.58 12.15 4.87
C LEU A 121 14.26 11.82 4.16
N TYR A 122 14.00 10.54 3.92
CA TYR A 122 12.73 10.02 3.43
C TYR A 122 12.29 8.81 4.26
N MET A 123 10.98 8.62 4.37
CA MET A 123 10.37 7.59 5.20
C MET A 123 10.18 6.29 4.43
N THR A 124 10.45 5.16 5.07
CA THR A 124 10.45 3.83 4.43
C THR A 124 9.36 2.91 4.98
N HIS A 125 9.18 2.90 6.31
CA HIS A 125 8.22 2.03 6.98
C HIS A 125 7.97 2.48 8.44
N ALA A 126 7.13 1.74 9.17
CA ALA A 126 6.91 1.90 10.60
C ALA A 126 6.79 0.55 11.31
N SER A 127 7.02 0.54 12.62
CA SER A 127 6.85 -0.63 13.48
C SER A 127 6.03 -0.27 14.71
N VAL A 128 5.32 -1.25 15.26
CA VAL A 128 4.53 -1.10 16.49
C VAL A 128 5.17 -1.92 17.61
N THR A 129 4.98 -1.50 18.86
CA THR A 129 5.35 -2.27 20.05
C THR A 129 4.18 -2.31 21.02
N TYR A 130 4.15 -3.35 21.84
CA TYR A 130 3.13 -3.58 22.86
C TYR A 130 3.78 -3.78 24.23
N PRO A 131 3.07 -3.53 25.34
CA PRO A 131 3.64 -3.66 26.69
C PRO A 131 4.28 -5.03 26.97
N ASP A 132 3.75 -6.10 26.41
CA ASP A 132 4.23 -7.48 26.58
C ASP A 132 5.42 -7.83 25.67
N TYR A 133 5.85 -6.93 24.78
CA TYR A 133 6.93 -7.18 23.82
C TYR A 133 8.33 -6.97 24.42
N GLN A 134 8.43 -6.50 25.66
CA GLN A 134 9.70 -6.35 26.39
C GLN A 134 10.78 -5.59 25.59
N GLY A 135 10.36 -4.53 24.89
CA GLY A 135 11.24 -3.69 24.06
C GLY A 135 11.43 -4.18 22.62
N GLN A 136 10.85 -5.30 22.24
CA GLN A 136 10.79 -5.72 20.83
C GLN A 136 9.74 -4.93 20.04
N TRP A 137 9.93 -4.91 18.73
CA TRP A 137 9.07 -4.23 17.77
C TRP A 137 8.51 -5.24 16.78
N GLU A 138 7.41 -4.88 16.12
CA GLU A 138 6.80 -5.70 15.11
C GLU A 138 6.50 -4.91 13.85
N SER A 139 6.89 -5.50 12.71
CA SER A 139 6.81 -4.89 11.38
C SER A 139 6.17 -5.85 10.40
N LYS A 140 5.37 -5.32 9.47
CA LYS A 140 4.89 -6.04 8.28
C LYS A 140 5.88 -5.81 7.13
N LEU A 141 6.55 -6.87 6.68
CA LEU A 141 7.67 -6.79 5.75
C LEU A 141 7.20 -6.73 4.29
N GLY A 142 6.67 -5.59 3.85
CA GLY A 142 6.11 -5.45 2.50
C GLY A 142 5.01 -6.50 2.27
N LYS A 143 5.15 -7.36 1.26
CA LYS A 143 4.25 -8.50 1.01
C LYS A 143 4.53 -9.75 1.85
N PHE A 144 5.66 -9.82 2.54
CA PHE A 144 6.08 -11.01 3.29
C PHE A 144 5.41 -11.08 4.67
N ILE A 145 5.96 -11.90 5.57
CA ILE A 145 5.40 -12.10 6.90
C ILE A 145 5.33 -10.79 7.70
N ARG A 146 4.51 -10.82 8.74
CA ARG A 146 4.68 -9.93 9.88
C ARG A 146 5.64 -10.59 10.87
N MET A 147 6.56 -9.81 11.43
CA MET A 147 7.63 -10.33 12.28
C MET A 147 7.86 -9.44 13.49
N LYS A 148 7.98 -10.06 14.66
CA LYS A 148 8.55 -9.45 15.86
C LYS A 148 10.08 -9.55 15.81
N HIS A 149 10.77 -8.47 16.15
CA HIS A 149 12.22 -8.32 16.02
C HIS A 149 12.79 -7.36 17.08
N ASP A 150 14.10 -7.44 17.31
CA ASP A 150 14.79 -6.50 18.21
C ASP A 150 14.94 -5.12 17.52
N PRO A 151 15.17 -4.03 18.27
CA PRO A 151 14.99 -2.67 17.76
C PRO A 151 15.82 -2.27 16.53
N ASN A 152 16.97 -2.90 16.29
CA ASN A 152 17.86 -2.59 15.16
C ASN A 152 18.00 -3.76 14.17
N ASP A 153 17.24 -4.84 14.35
CA ASP A 153 17.35 -6.06 13.55
C ASP A 153 17.13 -5.80 12.05
N LEU A 154 16.19 -4.92 11.73
CA LEU A 154 15.81 -4.60 10.36
C LEU A 154 16.58 -3.41 9.77
N GLN A 155 17.58 -2.87 10.48
CA GLN A 155 18.37 -1.77 9.98
C GLN A 155 19.19 -2.19 8.75
N GLY A 156 19.14 -1.39 7.69
CA GLY A 156 19.90 -1.63 6.47
C GLY A 156 19.66 -0.56 5.42
N ASN A 157 20.31 -0.70 4.26
CA ASN A 157 20.22 0.28 3.18
C ASN A 157 18.79 0.40 2.60
N SER A 158 18.00 -0.67 2.64
CA SER A 158 16.63 -0.70 2.13
C SER A 158 15.59 -0.24 3.15
N TYR A 159 15.66 -0.77 4.36
CA TYR A 159 14.71 -0.46 5.43
C TYR A 159 15.06 0.84 6.18
N GLY A 160 16.30 1.30 6.12
CA GLY A 160 16.76 2.51 6.80
C GLY A 160 17.03 2.27 8.28
N ARG A 161 16.77 3.31 9.09
CA ARG A 161 16.94 3.32 10.55
C ARG A 161 15.73 3.95 11.23
N ARG A 162 15.56 3.70 12.53
CA ARG A 162 14.56 4.41 13.36
C ARG A 162 14.92 5.90 13.42
N VAL A 163 13.97 6.77 13.08
CA VAL A 163 14.16 8.24 13.06
C VAL A 163 13.14 8.98 13.92
N ALA A 164 12.18 8.25 14.50
CA ALA A 164 10.94 8.82 14.98
C ALA A 164 10.23 7.88 15.93
N TYR A 165 9.66 8.42 17.01
CA TYR A 165 8.82 7.68 17.94
C TYR A 165 7.50 8.40 18.15
N TYR A 166 6.42 7.63 18.29
CA TYR A 166 5.08 8.16 18.55
C TYR A 166 4.42 7.41 19.71
N LYS A 167 3.68 8.16 20.52
CA LYS A 167 2.86 7.63 21.62
C LYS A 167 1.41 8.06 21.45
N LYS A 168 0.51 7.22 21.96
CA LYS A 168 -0.92 7.51 21.94
C LYS A 168 -1.19 8.77 22.78
N SER A 169 -1.91 9.73 22.20
CA SER A 169 -2.30 10.98 22.86
C SER A 169 -3.79 11.07 23.14
N THR A 170 -4.60 10.32 22.39
CA THR A 170 -6.05 10.27 22.55
C THR A 170 -6.54 8.83 22.45
N THR A 171 -7.70 8.55 23.03
CA THR A 171 -8.36 7.24 22.97
C THR A 171 -9.28 7.11 21.77
N GLN A 172 -8.95 7.74 20.63
CA GLN A 172 -9.77 7.64 19.44
C GLN A 172 -9.97 6.17 19.03
N ASP A 173 -11.21 5.79 18.81
CA ASP A 173 -11.56 4.48 18.29
C ASP A 173 -11.42 4.50 16.76
N LEU A 174 -10.19 4.23 16.31
CA LEU A 174 -9.83 4.19 14.89
C LEU A 174 -10.62 3.09 14.16
N LEU A 175 -10.89 1.96 14.83
CA LEU A 175 -11.65 0.86 14.25
C LEU A 175 -13.09 1.28 13.99
N GLN A 176 -13.78 1.86 14.98
CA GLN A 176 -15.16 2.34 14.79
C GLN A 176 -15.24 3.46 13.75
N THR A 177 -14.26 4.36 13.74
CA THR A 177 -14.16 5.40 12.70
C THR A 177 -14.04 4.78 11.30
N ARG A 178 -13.14 3.81 11.12
CA ARG A 178 -12.95 3.11 9.85
C ARG A 178 -14.18 2.29 9.44
N LEU A 179 -14.81 1.58 10.37
CA LEU A 179 -16.03 0.81 10.08
C LEU A 179 -17.19 1.71 9.62
N ARG A 180 -17.33 2.91 10.22
CA ARG A 180 -18.30 3.92 9.77
C ARG A 180 -18.00 4.37 8.34
N LEU A 181 -16.75 4.74 8.05
CA LEU A 181 -16.33 5.19 6.71
C LEU A 181 -16.60 4.11 5.65
N ILE A 182 -16.26 2.85 5.94
CA ILE A 182 -16.52 1.71 5.04
C ILE A 182 -18.04 1.52 4.82
N LYS A 183 -18.85 1.68 5.86
CA LYS A 183 -20.32 1.54 5.77
C LYS A 183 -20.96 2.68 4.98
N GLU A 184 -20.45 3.91 5.12
CA GLU A 184 -20.94 5.09 4.41
C GLU A 184 -20.54 5.10 2.93
N ARG A 185 -19.53 4.29 2.56
CA ARG A 185 -19.08 4.11 1.18
C ARG A 185 -20.18 3.46 0.32
N ARG A 186 -20.84 4.27 -0.50
CA ARG A 186 -21.85 3.81 -1.46
C ARG A 186 -21.19 2.97 -2.56
N PRO A 187 -21.60 1.71 -2.78
CA PRO A 187 -21.06 0.90 -3.87
C PRO A 187 -21.33 1.51 -5.25
N VAL A 188 -20.50 1.16 -6.23
CA VAL A 188 -20.77 1.47 -7.64
C VAL A 188 -22.04 0.71 -8.05
N THR A 189 -23.02 1.44 -8.55
CA THR A 189 -24.30 0.87 -9.00
C THR A 189 -24.19 0.27 -10.40
N TYR A 190 -25.18 -0.54 -10.78
CA TYR A 190 -25.23 -1.12 -12.12
C TYR A 190 -25.23 -0.04 -13.22
N ASP A 191 -26.02 1.02 -13.08
CA ASP A 191 -26.09 2.10 -14.06
C ASP A 191 -24.76 2.85 -14.19
N GLU A 192 -24.05 3.03 -13.09
CA GLU A 192 -22.70 3.60 -13.07
C GLU A 192 -21.70 2.68 -13.79
N ALA A 193 -21.74 1.36 -13.52
CA ALA A 193 -20.90 0.40 -14.22
C ALA A 193 -21.20 0.34 -15.73
N ILE A 194 -22.46 0.53 -16.15
CA ILE A 194 -22.84 0.60 -17.56
C ILE A 194 -22.20 1.79 -18.28
N LYS A 195 -22.03 2.95 -17.61
CA LYS A 195 -21.32 4.09 -18.20
C LYS A 195 -19.88 3.74 -18.54
N LEU A 196 -19.17 3.07 -17.62
CA LEU A 196 -17.82 2.58 -17.86
C LEU A 196 -17.80 1.55 -19.01
N ASN A 197 -18.73 0.59 -18.99
CA ASN A 197 -18.82 -0.43 -20.04
C ASN A 197 -19.02 0.17 -21.44
N ARG A 198 -19.80 1.25 -21.56
CA ARG A 198 -19.97 1.97 -22.85
C ARG A 198 -18.66 2.55 -23.39
N LYS A 199 -17.75 3.00 -22.52
CA LYS A 199 -16.40 3.42 -22.95
C LYS A 199 -15.56 2.22 -23.34
N LEU A 200 -15.58 1.16 -22.54
CA LEU A 200 -14.78 -0.05 -22.77
C LEU A 200 -15.10 -0.75 -24.10
N VAL A 201 -16.38 -0.87 -24.48
CA VAL A 201 -16.77 -1.53 -25.74
C VAL A 201 -16.35 -0.78 -27.00
N MET A 202 -15.99 0.50 -26.87
CA MET A 202 -15.51 1.33 -27.98
C MET A 202 -13.99 1.22 -28.18
N LEU A 203 -13.27 0.61 -27.23
CA LEU A 203 -11.83 0.47 -27.32
C LEU A 203 -11.45 -0.64 -28.33
N PRO A 204 -10.42 -0.42 -29.17
CA PRO A 204 -9.91 -1.45 -30.07
C PRO A 204 -9.44 -2.68 -29.30
N LYS A 205 -9.78 -3.89 -29.76
CA LYS A 205 -9.33 -5.14 -29.13
C LYS A 205 -7.81 -5.18 -28.94
N ALA A 206 -7.04 -4.74 -29.94
CA ALA A 206 -5.59 -4.69 -29.86
C ALA A 206 -5.06 -3.80 -28.72
N LEU A 207 -5.77 -2.71 -28.39
CA LEU A 207 -5.41 -1.84 -27.27
C LEU A 207 -5.68 -2.54 -25.94
N ILE A 208 -6.83 -3.21 -25.82
CA ILE A 208 -7.19 -3.99 -24.62
C ILE A 208 -6.16 -5.10 -24.39
N ASP A 209 -5.88 -5.91 -25.41
CA ASP A 209 -4.89 -7.00 -25.33
C ASP A 209 -3.49 -6.46 -24.96
N SER A 210 -3.10 -5.31 -25.52
CA SER A 210 -1.80 -4.69 -25.21
C SER A 210 -1.74 -4.14 -23.80
N PHE A 211 -2.82 -3.54 -23.30
CA PHE A 211 -2.92 -3.07 -21.93
C PHE A 211 -2.87 -4.23 -20.95
N ASP A 212 -3.73 -5.25 -21.13
CA ASP A 212 -3.81 -6.39 -20.21
C ASP A 212 -2.45 -7.08 -20.09
N ASN A 213 -1.77 -7.33 -21.21
CA ASN A 213 -0.44 -7.95 -21.21
C ASN A 213 0.60 -7.10 -20.46
N LYS A 214 0.71 -5.79 -20.78
CA LYS A 214 1.66 -4.89 -20.10
C LYS A 214 1.33 -4.70 -18.62
N TYR A 215 0.04 -4.72 -18.28
CA TYR A 215 -0.43 -4.56 -16.92
C TYR A 215 -0.11 -5.78 -16.07
N GLU A 216 -0.31 -7.00 -16.57
CA GLU A 216 0.09 -8.21 -15.84
C GLU A 216 1.60 -8.25 -15.61
N PHE A 217 2.43 -7.91 -16.61
CA PHE A 217 3.88 -7.80 -16.41
C PHE A 217 4.24 -6.76 -15.36
N TRP A 218 3.58 -5.60 -15.35
CA TRP A 218 3.81 -4.61 -14.30
C TRP A 218 3.40 -5.14 -12.93
N LYS A 219 2.26 -5.83 -12.83
CA LYS A 219 1.77 -6.41 -11.58
C LYS A 219 2.70 -7.49 -11.03
N GLU A 220 3.36 -8.28 -11.88
CA GLU A 220 4.40 -9.22 -11.46
C GLU A 220 5.55 -8.51 -10.72
N THR A 221 5.90 -7.29 -11.14
CA THR A 221 6.95 -6.50 -10.47
C THR A 221 6.59 -6.02 -9.06
N TRP A 222 5.30 -6.01 -8.70
CA TRP A 222 4.88 -5.67 -7.33
C TRP A 222 5.36 -6.72 -6.33
N GLY A 223 5.49 -7.96 -6.80
CA GLY A 223 5.95 -9.09 -6.03
C GLY A 223 7.39 -9.48 -6.28
N ASP A 224 7.83 -9.52 -7.52
CA ASP A 224 9.10 -10.09 -7.93
C ASP A 224 9.97 -9.03 -8.61
N SER A 225 10.36 -8.03 -7.80
CA SER A 225 11.37 -7.08 -8.24
C SER A 225 12.75 -7.66 -7.94
N SER A 226 13.62 -7.66 -8.96
CA SER A 226 15.06 -7.86 -8.78
C SER A 226 15.69 -6.79 -7.89
N ASP A 227 14.98 -5.67 -7.67
CA ASP A 227 15.30 -4.68 -6.66
C ASP A 227 14.67 -5.04 -5.31
N VAL A 228 15.53 -5.49 -4.39
CA VAL A 228 15.22 -5.77 -2.98
C VAL A 228 14.55 -4.58 -2.29
N LEU A 229 14.79 -3.35 -2.75
CA LEU A 229 14.14 -2.13 -2.21
C LEU A 229 12.62 -2.16 -2.46
N ALA A 230 12.18 -2.65 -3.61
CA ALA A 230 10.77 -2.70 -3.96
C ALA A 230 10.03 -3.83 -3.24
N THR A 231 10.70 -4.97 -3.01
CA THR A 231 10.06 -6.15 -2.40
C THR A 231 9.55 -5.90 -0.98
N PHE A 232 10.22 -5.02 -0.24
CA PHE A 232 9.88 -4.68 1.15
C PHE A 232 9.23 -3.29 1.30
N SER A 233 9.09 -2.54 0.21
CA SER A 233 8.58 -1.18 0.27
C SER A 233 7.13 -1.14 0.74
N SER A 234 6.83 -0.16 1.57
CA SER A 234 5.47 0.17 1.98
C SER A 234 4.93 1.40 1.26
N ASN A 235 5.76 2.08 0.46
CA ASN A 235 5.41 3.26 -0.31
C ASN A 235 4.83 2.85 -1.68
N PRO A 236 3.56 3.14 -1.98
CA PRO A 236 2.96 2.84 -3.30
C PRO A 236 3.72 3.45 -4.49
N THR A 237 4.42 4.57 -4.28
CA THR A 237 5.21 5.24 -5.33
C THR A 237 6.36 4.35 -5.85
N THR A 238 6.82 3.37 -5.05
CA THR A 238 7.85 2.41 -5.48
C THR A 238 7.42 1.59 -6.70
N PHE A 239 6.12 1.34 -6.89
CA PHE A 239 5.63 0.59 -8.05
C PHE A 239 5.71 1.37 -9.37
N LYS A 240 6.14 2.64 -9.35
CA LYS A 240 6.40 3.46 -10.56
C LYS A 240 7.80 3.23 -11.16
N LEU A 241 8.68 2.53 -10.45
CA LEU A 241 10.11 2.48 -10.77
C LEU A 241 10.47 1.43 -11.83
N SER A 242 9.59 0.47 -12.11
CA SER A 242 9.86 -0.62 -13.05
C SER A 242 9.74 -0.18 -14.51
N ASN A 243 10.45 -0.89 -15.41
CA ASN A 243 10.37 -0.63 -16.85
C ASN A 243 8.96 -0.92 -17.38
N GLU A 244 8.30 -1.92 -16.82
CA GLU A 244 6.95 -2.35 -17.10
C GLU A 244 5.94 -1.23 -16.82
N TYR A 245 6.12 -0.50 -15.72
CA TYR A 245 5.33 0.71 -15.43
C TYR A 245 5.55 1.78 -16.51
N GLN A 246 6.80 2.04 -16.88
CA GLN A 246 7.12 3.05 -17.91
C GLN A 246 6.52 2.69 -19.28
N GLU A 247 6.46 1.39 -19.61
CA GLU A 247 5.80 0.90 -20.81
C GLU A 247 4.28 1.13 -20.81
N LEU A 248 3.62 1.00 -19.66
CA LEU A 248 2.20 1.36 -19.50
C LEU A 248 1.97 2.87 -19.63
N VAL A 249 2.84 3.69 -19.03
CA VAL A 249 2.77 5.15 -19.17
C VAL A 249 2.91 5.55 -20.64
N LYS A 250 3.85 4.95 -21.39
CA LYS A 250 3.99 5.19 -22.83
C LYS A 250 2.72 4.79 -23.60
N LEU A 251 2.12 3.64 -23.28
CA LEU A 251 0.85 3.21 -23.89
C LEU A 251 -0.25 4.26 -23.63
N GLY A 252 -0.39 4.71 -22.39
CA GLY A 252 -1.42 5.68 -21.98
C GLY A 252 -1.21 7.10 -22.51
N LYS A 253 0.02 7.49 -22.83
CA LYS A 253 0.31 8.75 -23.52
C LYS A 253 -0.12 8.72 -25.00
N ASN A 254 -0.16 7.53 -25.60
CA ASN A 254 -0.49 7.33 -27.01
C ASN A 254 -1.94 6.89 -27.24
N SER A 255 -2.67 6.49 -26.20
CA SER A 255 -4.03 5.95 -26.29
C SER A 255 -4.78 6.11 -24.98
N ASP A 256 -6.09 6.31 -25.04
CA ASP A 256 -6.92 6.41 -23.84
C ASP A 256 -7.12 5.04 -23.18
N ILE A 257 -6.29 4.74 -22.18
CA ILE A 257 -6.37 3.53 -21.35
C ILE A 257 -7.00 3.79 -19.97
N LEU A 258 -7.43 5.03 -19.68
CA LEU A 258 -8.05 5.34 -18.38
C LEU A 258 -9.29 4.46 -18.08
N PRO A 259 -10.19 4.14 -19.04
CA PRO A 259 -11.28 3.21 -18.77
C PRO A 259 -10.80 1.83 -18.31
N LEU A 260 -9.67 1.34 -18.85
CA LEU A 260 -9.10 0.04 -18.50
C LEU A 260 -8.48 0.06 -17.10
N ILE A 261 -7.79 1.14 -16.74
CA ILE A 261 -7.25 1.32 -15.38
C ILE A 261 -8.39 1.37 -14.35
N VAL A 262 -9.45 2.12 -14.65
CA VAL A 262 -10.65 2.21 -13.80
C VAL A 262 -11.38 0.87 -13.70
N LEU A 263 -11.39 0.06 -14.78
CA LEU A 263 -11.89 -1.31 -14.74
C LEU A 263 -11.08 -2.16 -13.74
N ARG A 264 -9.75 -2.05 -13.72
CA ARG A 264 -8.89 -2.76 -12.76
C ARG A 264 -9.25 -2.37 -11.32
N LEU A 265 -9.31 -1.06 -11.04
CA LEU A 265 -9.65 -0.51 -9.71
C LEU A 265 -11.06 -0.92 -9.23
N LEU A 266 -12.01 -1.10 -10.14
CA LEU A 266 -13.39 -1.47 -9.79
C LEU A 266 -13.54 -2.96 -9.45
N PHE A 267 -12.93 -3.85 -10.23
CA PHE A 267 -13.22 -5.29 -10.16
C PHE A 267 -12.17 -6.12 -9.43
N PHE A 268 -10.94 -5.63 -9.29
CA PHE A 268 -9.84 -6.38 -8.70
C PHE A 268 -9.42 -5.72 -7.38
N LYS A 269 -9.88 -6.28 -6.25
CA LYS A 269 -9.81 -5.62 -4.93
C LYS A 269 -8.39 -5.27 -4.44
N ASN A 270 -7.37 -5.93 -4.98
CA ASN A 270 -5.97 -5.73 -4.61
C ASN A 270 -5.16 -5.00 -5.70
N ASP A 271 -5.81 -4.54 -6.78
CA ASP A 271 -5.18 -3.75 -7.85
C ASP A 271 -5.17 -2.25 -7.52
N PHE A 272 -5.24 -1.86 -6.24
CA PHE A 272 -5.27 -0.45 -5.85
C PHE A 272 -3.98 0.31 -6.20
N PHE A 273 -2.84 -0.38 -6.42
CA PHE A 273 -1.64 0.27 -6.96
C PHE A 273 -1.82 0.82 -8.38
N ALA A 274 -2.86 0.42 -9.11
CA ALA A 274 -3.24 1.03 -10.39
C ALA A 274 -3.56 2.53 -10.26
N LEU A 275 -3.84 3.02 -9.04
CA LEU A 275 -3.94 4.45 -8.73
C LEU A 275 -2.70 5.21 -9.20
N GLN A 276 -1.50 4.64 -9.04
CA GLN A 276 -0.24 5.28 -9.46
C GLN A 276 -0.23 5.58 -10.96
N LEU A 277 -0.69 4.63 -11.77
CA LEU A 277 -0.80 4.79 -13.22
C LEU A 277 -1.96 5.73 -13.60
N TYR A 278 -3.09 5.64 -12.90
CA TYR A 278 -4.22 6.54 -13.12
C TYR A 278 -3.83 8.01 -12.90
N ASP A 279 -3.19 8.33 -11.78
CA ASP A 279 -2.82 9.70 -11.42
C ASP A 279 -1.81 10.32 -12.39
N GLU A 280 -0.86 9.50 -12.85
CA GLU A 280 0.16 9.87 -13.83
C GLU A 280 -0.47 10.23 -15.18
N LEU A 281 -1.46 9.46 -15.63
CA LEU A 281 -2.11 9.64 -16.93
C LEU A 281 -3.32 10.57 -16.90
N GLN A 282 -3.89 10.84 -15.72
CA GLN A 282 -5.05 11.70 -15.58
C GLN A 282 -4.68 13.17 -15.77
N ALA A 283 -5.06 13.70 -16.93
CA ALA A 283 -4.85 15.11 -17.29
C ALA A 283 -5.74 16.05 -16.47
N ASN A 284 -6.98 15.65 -16.15
CA ASN A 284 -7.88 16.45 -15.34
C ASN A 284 -7.65 16.17 -13.84
N LYS A 285 -6.88 17.04 -13.19
CA LYS A 285 -6.52 16.90 -11.76
C LYS A 285 -7.72 16.92 -10.81
N SER A 286 -8.89 17.44 -11.20
CA SER A 286 -10.10 17.34 -10.39
C SER A 286 -10.62 15.90 -10.22
N LEU A 287 -10.24 15.01 -11.16
CA LEU A 287 -10.59 13.58 -11.15
C LEU A 287 -9.57 12.72 -10.39
N VAL A 288 -8.48 13.31 -9.90
CA VAL A 288 -7.54 12.67 -8.98
C VAL A 288 -8.11 12.79 -7.56
N VAL A 289 -7.92 11.74 -6.74
CA VAL A 289 -8.25 11.76 -5.32
C VAL A 289 -6.93 11.91 -4.56
N GLU A 290 -6.76 13.05 -3.91
CA GLU A 290 -5.61 13.35 -3.06
C GLU A 290 -5.96 13.09 -1.59
N TYR A 291 -4.94 12.95 -0.74
CA TYR A 291 -5.14 12.87 0.71
C TYR A 291 -5.24 14.27 1.32
N ASP A 292 -6.34 14.95 1.01
CA ASP A 292 -6.70 16.25 1.57
C ASP A 292 -7.74 16.11 2.70
N ASP A 293 -8.44 17.18 3.04
CA ASP A 293 -9.50 17.13 4.05
C ASP A 293 -10.82 16.51 3.54
N ASN A 294 -10.91 16.21 2.23
CA ASN A 294 -12.05 15.54 1.60
C ASN A 294 -11.87 14.01 1.51
N PHE A 295 -10.68 13.48 1.85
CA PHE A 295 -10.43 12.05 1.93
C PHE A 295 -9.91 11.65 3.31
N HIS A 296 -10.59 10.70 3.93
CA HIS A 296 -10.18 10.24 5.25
C HIS A 296 -9.09 9.16 5.12
N LEU A 297 -7.87 9.43 5.60
CA LEU A 297 -6.71 8.52 5.52
C LEU A 297 -6.99 7.08 5.99
N LEU A 298 -7.85 6.91 7.00
CA LEU A 298 -8.29 5.58 7.45
C LEU A 298 -9.06 4.79 6.39
N GLU A 299 -9.43 5.34 5.24
CA GLU A 299 -10.03 4.62 4.13
C GLU A 299 -9.02 3.92 3.22
N GLY A 300 -7.73 4.29 3.32
CA GLY A 300 -6.61 3.66 2.63
C GLY A 300 -6.66 3.71 1.10
N GLU A 301 -5.70 3.04 0.46
CA GLU A 301 -5.63 2.96 -0.99
C GLU A 301 -6.88 2.30 -1.60
N LYS A 302 -7.53 1.33 -0.90
CA LYS A 302 -8.79 0.75 -1.39
C LYS A 302 -9.95 1.74 -1.40
N GLY A 303 -10.01 2.62 -0.41
CA GLY A 303 -11.00 3.71 -0.40
C GLY A 303 -10.74 4.77 -1.44
N ARG A 304 -9.47 5.13 -1.59
CA ARG A 304 -9.02 6.04 -2.62
C ARG A 304 -9.36 5.51 -4.02
N ALA A 305 -9.09 4.23 -4.28
CA ALA A 305 -9.46 3.53 -5.51
C ALA A 305 -10.96 3.61 -5.79
N HIS A 306 -11.78 3.34 -4.77
CA HIS A 306 -13.24 3.44 -4.88
C HIS A 306 -13.70 4.85 -5.27
N LEU A 307 -13.20 5.89 -4.58
CA LEU A 307 -13.57 7.28 -4.88
C LEU A 307 -13.08 7.71 -6.27
N THR A 308 -11.88 7.29 -6.67
CA THR A 308 -11.34 7.52 -8.02
C THR A 308 -12.27 6.94 -9.08
N VAL A 309 -12.71 5.68 -8.91
CA VAL A 309 -13.68 5.05 -9.82
C VAL A 309 -14.99 5.85 -9.88
N LYS A 310 -15.52 6.28 -8.73
CA LYS A 310 -16.77 7.07 -8.65
C LYS A 310 -16.63 8.42 -9.35
N LYS A 311 -15.54 9.15 -9.11
CA LYS A 311 -15.26 10.43 -9.78
C LYS A 311 -15.15 10.25 -11.30
N TYR A 312 -14.38 9.25 -11.74
CA TYR A 312 -14.21 8.97 -13.17
C TYR A 312 -15.55 8.65 -13.83
N ILE A 313 -16.32 7.70 -13.29
CA ILE A 313 -17.63 7.31 -13.85
C ILE A 313 -18.61 8.50 -13.88
N SER A 314 -18.57 9.38 -12.88
CA SER A 314 -19.41 10.57 -12.85
C SER A 314 -19.07 11.59 -13.95
N SER A 315 -17.84 11.55 -14.47
CA SER A 315 -17.38 12.39 -15.58
C SER A 315 -17.67 11.82 -16.98
N LEU A 316 -18.16 10.58 -17.08
CA LEU A 316 -18.41 9.86 -18.34
C LEU A 316 -19.71 10.24 -19.06
#